data_AF-A0A973MRL3-F1
#
_entry.id   AF-A0A973MRL3-F1
#
_cell.length_a   1.000
_cell.length_b   1.000
_cell.length_c   1.000
_cell.angle_alpha   90.00
_cell.angle_beta   90.00
_cell.angle_gamma   90.00
#
_symmetry.space_group_name_H-M   'P 1'
#
loop_
_entity.id
_entity.type
_entity.pdbx_description
1 polymer ?
#
loop_
_entity_poly.entity_id
_entity_poly.type
_entity_poly.pdbx_seq_one_letter_code
_entity_poly.pdbx_strand_id
1 'polypeptide(L)'
;YDVSGHMVWIGERTRQLDGAHIEFASKIRNPIGIKLGPTTTAEEALQYIDRLDPDREPGRLTFIVRMGADKIRDRLPELVEKVTASGATVAWITDPMHGNTYEAASGHKTRRFDDVLDEVKGFFEVHKGLGTHPGGIHVELTGDDVTECVGGGDEIFVDDLHQRYETACDPRLNRSQSLDLAFLVAEMYRDQ
;
A
#
# COMPACT_ATOMS: atom_id res chain seq x y z
N TYR A 1 20.70 2.12 13.99
CA TYR A 1 19.61 1.19 13.68
C TYR A 1 18.56 1.30 14.76
N ASP A 2 17.29 1.26 14.38
CA ASP A 2 16.19 0.91 15.28
C ASP A 2 16.09 -0.63 15.28
N VAL A 3 16.13 -1.25 16.45
CA VAL A 3 16.14 -2.71 16.61
C VAL A 3 14.76 -3.27 16.98
N SER A 4 13.70 -2.47 16.88
CA SER A 4 12.32 -2.92 17.07
C SER A 4 11.74 -3.66 15.85
N GLY A 5 12.29 -3.40 14.66
CA GLY A 5 11.91 -4.06 13.42
C GLY A 5 13.00 -3.92 12.36
N HIS A 6 13.07 -4.88 11.43
CA HIS A 6 14.06 -4.85 10.35
C HIS A 6 13.83 -3.65 9.42
N MET A 7 12.57 -3.45 9.04
CA MET A 7 12.07 -2.34 8.23
C MET A 7 10.96 -1.65 9.05
N VAL A 8 10.95 -0.33 9.01
CA VAL A 8 9.91 0.50 9.64
C VAL A 8 9.34 1.46 8.61
N TRP A 9 8.08 1.88 8.77
CA TRP A 9 7.46 2.83 7.86
C TRP A 9 6.80 4.00 8.58
N ILE A 10 6.67 5.10 7.86
CA ILE A 10 6.01 6.34 8.31
C ILE A 10 4.60 6.36 7.73
N GLY A 11 3.61 6.54 8.59
CA GLY A 11 2.20 6.53 8.22
C GLY A 11 1.74 7.82 7.55
N GLU A 12 0.61 7.76 6.83
CA GLU A 12 0.03 8.91 6.11
C GLU A 12 -0.22 10.12 7.01
N ARG A 13 -0.60 9.88 8.28
CA ARG A 13 -0.95 10.94 9.23
C ARG A 13 0.27 11.51 9.99
N THR A 14 1.44 10.91 9.80
CA THR A 14 2.67 11.23 10.54
C THR A 14 3.85 11.56 9.63
N ARG A 15 3.61 11.75 8.33
CA ARG A 15 4.64 12.05 7.31
C ARG A 15 4.90 13.54 7.07
N GLN A 16 4.63 14.41 8.05
CA GLN A 16 4.98 15.83 7.92
C GLN A 16 6.49 15.97 7.69
N LEU A 17 6.89 16.71 6.65
CA LEU A 17 8.28 16.73 6.18
C LEU A 17 9.27 17.22 7.25
N ASP A 18 8.86 18.19 8.06
CA ASP A 18 9.58 18.74 9.20
C ASP A 18 9.21 18.06 10.54
N GLY A 19 8.42 16.98 10.48
CA GLY A 19 7.90 16.26 11.63
C GLY A 19 8.89 15.27 12.25
N ALA A 20 8.62 14.90 13.50
CA ALA A 20 9.49 14.03 14.28
C ALA A 20 9.73 12.64 13.68
N HIS A 21 8.75 12.07 12.97
CA HIS A 21 8.88 10.74 12.36
C HIS A 21 9.83 10.75 11.16
N ILE A 22 9.79 11.79 10.33
CA ILE A 22 10.74 11.98 9.22
C ILE A 22 12.14 12.23 9.78
N GLU A 23 12.26 13.08 10.80
CA GLU A 23 13.54 13.32 11.47
C GLU A 23 14.12 12.02 12.01
N PHE A 24 13.34 11.25 12.76
CA PHE A 24 13.74 9.95 13.30
C PHE A 24 14.19 8.96 12.21
N ALA A 25 13.35 8.75 11.20
CA ALA A 25 13.62 7.80 10.11
C ALA A 25 14.89 8.17 9.32
N SER A 26 15.19 9.47 9.20
CA SER A 26 16.39 9.94 8.52
C SER A 26 17.71 9.64 9.27
N LYS A 27 17.65 9.34 10.57
CA LYS A 27 18.84 9.09 11.41
C LYS A 27 19.13 7.61 11.62
N ILE A 28 18.19 6.73 11.31
CA ILE A 28 18.38 5.28 11.43
C ILE A 28 18.86 4.67 10.12
N ARG A 29 19.48 3.48 10.18
CA ARG A 29 20.08 2.78 9.02
C ARG A 29 19.19 1.67 8.44
N ASN A 30 18.05 1.38 9.06
CA ASN A 30 17.05 0.44 8.55
C ASN A 30 16.53 0.88 7.18
N PRO A 31 16.10 -0.04 6.30
CA PRO A 31 15.22 0.31 5.18
C PRO A 31 13.95 0.99 5.70
N ILE A 32 13.51 2.03 4.99
CA ILE A 32 12.40 2.89 5.41
C ILE A 32 11.28 2.84 4.39
N GLY A 33 10.04 2.72 4.87
CA GLY A 33 8.84 2.92 4.07
C GLY A 33 8.18 4.24 4.39
N ILE A 34 7.42 4.77 3.44
CA ILE A 34 6.54 5.91 3.67
C ILE A 34 5.25 5.72 2.89
N LYS A 35 4.12 5.90 3.58
CA LYS A 35 2.79 5.82 2.97
C LYS A 35 2.55 7.07 2.12
N LEU A 36 2.09 6.88 0.88
CA LEU A 36 1.70 7.97 -0.01
C LEU A 36 0.21 7.80 -0.36
N GLY A 37 -0.61 8.76 0.06
CA GLY A 37 -2.04 8.81 -0.24
C GLY A 37 -2.39 9.59 -1.51
N PRO A 38 -3.69 9.66 -1.86
CA PRO A 38 -4.17 10.27 -3.12
C PRO A 38 -3.94 11.78 -3.24
N THR A 39 -3.49 12.43 -2.17
CA THR A 39 -3.16 13.87 -2.15
C THR A 39 -1.66 14.12 -2.21
N THR A 40 -0.81 13.08 -2.21
CA THR A 40 0.63 13.25 -2.35
C THR A 40 0.98 13.84 -3.71
N THR A 41 1.80 14.88 -3.70
CA THR A 41 2.35 15.49 -4.91
C THR A 41 3.73 14.92 -5.25
N ALA A 42 4.13 15.03 -6.53
CA ALA A 42 5.47 14.62 -6.95
C ALA A 42 6.58 15.42 -6.25
N GLU A 43 6.35 16.70 -5.98
CA GLU A 43 7.29 17.55 -5.23
C GLU A 43 7.50 17.02 -3.80
N GLU A 44 6.43 16.70 -3.08
CA GLU A 44 6.54 16.08 -1.75
C GLU A 44 7.28 14.73 -1.82
N ALA A 45 6.99 13.90 -2.84
CA ALA A 45 7.67 12.63 -3.03
C ALA A 45 9.18 12.82 -3.17
N LEU A 46 9.63 13.77 -4.01
CA LEU A 46 11.05 14.09 -4.19
C LEU A 46 11.70 14.60 -2.89
N GLN A 47 11.00 15.45 -2.15
CA GLN A 47 11.47 15.95 -0.85
C GLN A 47 11.64 14.83 0.18
N TYR A 48 10.80 13.80 0.16
CA TYR A 48 10.99 12.61 1.00
C TYR A 48 12.25 11.83 0.63
N ILE A 49 12.57 11.71 -0.66
CA ILE A 49 13.80 11.03 -1.08
C ILE A 49 15.02 11.80 -0.60
N ASP A 50 15.06 13.12 -0.80
CA ASP A 50 16.17 13.96 -0.33
C ASP A 50 16.39 13.83 1.18
N ARG A 51 15.31 13.61 1.95
CA ARG A 51 15.40 13.53 3.41
C ARG A 51 15.70 12.14 3.95
N LEU A 52 15.21 11.08 3.31
CA LEU A 52 15.24 9.70 3.81
C LEU A 52 16.26 8.80 3.08
N ASP A 53 16.62 9.17 1.86
CA ASP A 53 17.60 8.50 1.00
C ASP A 53 18.53 9.53 0.31
N PRO A 54 19.30 10.33 1.10
CA PRO A 54 20.15 11.38 0.57
C PRO A 54 21.29 10.85 -0.32
N ASP A 55 21.69 9.59 -0.10
CA ASP A 55 22.78 8.92 -0.83
C ASP A 55 22.26 8.15 -2.06
N ARG A 56 20.94 8.16 -2.33
CA ARG A 56 20.27 7.43 -3.43
C ARG A 56 20.60 5.93 -3.42
N GLU A 57 20.64 5.33 -2.24
CA GLU A 57 20.99 3.92 -2.04
C GLU A 57 19.82 3.00 -2.46
N PRO A 58 19.97 2.14 -3.48
CA PRO A 58 18.89 1.26 -3.92
C PRO A 58 18.35 0.38 -2.79
N GLY A 59 17.03 0.40 -2.60
CA GLY A 59 16.35 -0.36 -1.53
C GLY A 59 16.35 0.33 -0.16
N ARG A 60 16.97 1.51 -0.02
CA ARG A 60 16.89 2.32 1.20
C ARG A 60 15.48 2.80 1.49
N LEU A 61 14.80 3.32 0.46
CA LEU A 61 13.47 3.93 0.58
C LEU A 61 12.44 3.16 -0.25
N THR A 62 11.29 2.91 0.39
CA THR A 62 10.11 2.30 -0.22
C THR A 62 8.94 3.26 -0.18
N PHE A 63 8.35 3.55 -1.34
CA PHE A 63 7.08 4.24 -1.45
C PHE A 63 5.93 3.22 -1.41
N ILE A 64 5.08 3.36 -0.38
CA ILE A 64 3.93 2.49 -0.15
C ILE A 64 2.67 3.28 -0.54
N VAL A 65 2.20 3.10 -1.77
CA VAL A 65 1.08 3.87 -2.33
C VAL A 65 -0.27 3.29 -1.92
N ARG A 66 -1.20 4.13 -1.46
CA ARG A 66 -2.54 3.74 -0.99
C ARG A 66 -3.59 4.73 -1.49
N MET A 67 -3.78 4.74 -2.81
CA MET A 67 -4.55 5.75 -3.51
C MET A 67 -6.06 5.47 -3.51
N GLY A 68 -6.44 4.20 -3.43
CA GLY A 68 -7.78 3.73 -3.74
C GLY A 68 -7.89 3.28 -5.20
N ALA A 69 -8.74 2.27 -5.45
CA ALA A 69 -8.95 1.69 -6.79
C ALA A 69 -9.41 2.72 -7.82
N ASP A 70 -10.23 3.68 -7.38
CA ASP A 70 -10.78 4.75 -8.20
C ASP A 70 -9.76 5.82 -8.64
N LYS A 71 -8.58 5.87 -8.01
CA LYS A 71 -7.60 6.95 -8.18
C LYS A 71 -6.22 6.48 -8.59
N ILE A 72 -5.86 5.22 -8.35
CA ILE A 72 -4.49 4.72 -8.56
C ILE A 72 -4.00 4.97 -9.99
N ARG A 73 -4.85 4.73 -10.99
CA ARG A 73 -4.53 4.88 -12.42
C ARG A 73 -4.34 6.33 -12.84
N ASP A 74 -4.98 7.27 -12.15
CA ASP A 74 -4.90 8.71 -12.46
C ASP A 74 -3.77 9.40 -11.69
N ARG A 75 -3.51 8.98 -10.45
CA ARG A 75 -2.61 9.68 -9.52
C ARG A 75 -1.19 9.14 -9.50
N LEU A 76 -1.03 7.82 -9.62
CA LEU A 76 0.29 7.19 -9.55
C LEU A 76 1.24 7.57 -10.70
N PRO A 77 0.78 7.71 -11.97
CA PRO A 77 1.71 7.93 -13.09
C PRO A 77 2.63 9.14 -12.91
N GLU A 78 2.07 10.28 -12.50
CA GLU A 78 2.86 11.51 -12.30
C GLU A 78 3.96 11.32 -11.23
N LEU A 79 3.66 10.61 -10.14
CA LEU A 79 4.64 10.35 -9.10
C LEU A 79 5.77 9.45 -9.63
N VAL A 80 5.42 8.36 -10.30
CA VAL A 80 6.40 7.40 -10.84
C VAL A 80 7.29 8.06 -11.87
N GLU A 81 6.74 8.83 -12.80
CA GLU A 81 7.52 9.55 -13.82
C GLU A 81 8.52 10.53 -13.20
N LYS A 82 8.07 11.37 -12.26
CA LYS A 82 8.92 12.40 -11.65
C LYS A 82 10.02 11.82 -10.77
N VAL A 83 9.71 10.79 -9.99
CA VAL A 83 10.69 10.08 -9.17
C VAL A 83 11.69 9.36 -10.07
N THR A 84 11.25 8.68 -11.13
CA THR A 84 12.14 8.03 -12.11
C THR A 84 13.05 9.05 -12.78
N ALA A 85 12.52 10.20 -13.21
CA ALA A 85 13.29 11.28 -13.83
C ALA A 85 14.33 11.92 -12.88
N SER A 86 14.13 11.83 -11.56
CA SER A 86 15.11 12.29 -10.56
C SER A 86 16.34 11.38 -10.42
N GLY A 87 16.30 10.18 -11.00
CA GLY A 87 17.35 9.17 -10.89
C GLY A 87 17.34 8.38 -9.58
N ALA A 88 16.36 8.61 -8.70
CA ALA A 88 16.19 7.85 -7.47
C ALA A 88 15.75 6.40 -7.75
N THR A 89 16.28 5.45 -6.98
CA THR A 89 15.96 4.02 -7.10
C THR A 89 15.17 3.56 -5.87
N VAL A 90 13.92 4.02 -5.76
CA VAL A 90 13.00 3.61 -4.70
C VAL A 90 12.34 2.28 -5.03
N ALA A 91 11.93 1.53 -4.01
CA ALA A 91 10.99 0.43 -4.20
C ALA A 91 9.55 0.97 -4.22
N TRP A 92 8.76 0.56 -5.21
CA TRP A 92 7.33 0.87 -5.28
C TRP A 92 6.52 -0.32 -4.75
N ILE A 93 5.68 -0.08 -3.76
CA ILE A 93 4.78 -1.09 -3.19
C ILE A 93 3.37 -0.51 -3.16
N THR A 94 2.36 -1.31 -3.52
CA THR A 94 0.95 -0.93 -3.35
C THR A 94 0.39 -1.45 -2.02
N ASP A 95 -0.31 -0.58 -1.29
CA ASP A 95 -1.16 -0.88 -0.15
C ASP A 95 -2.63 -0.71 -0.59
N PRO A 96 -3.25 -1.78 -1.12
CA PRO A 96 -4.60 -1.73 -1.66
C PRO A 96 -5.67 -1.76 -0.57
N MET A 97 -5.29 -1.67 0.70
CA MET A 97 -6.20 -1.87 1.82
C MET A 97 -6.71 -0.51 2.31
N HIS A 98 -5.79 0.38 2.66
CA HIS A 98 -6.12 1.59 3.39
C HIS A 98 -6.79 2.66 2.51
N GLY A 99 -6.69 2.56 1.18
CA GLY A 99 -7.37 3.44 0.23
C GLY A 99 -8.86 3.08 0.03
N ASN A 100 -9.25 1.84 0.33
CA ASN A 100 -10.54 1.25 -0.07
C ASN A 100 -11.47 0.91 1.12
N THR A 101 -11.21 1.46 2.31
CA THR A 101 -12.11 1.27 3.47
C THR A 101 -13.37 2.11 3.32
N TYR A 102 -14.53 1.50 3.54
CA TYR A 102 -15.83 2.17 3.69
C TYR A 102 -16.57 1.67 4.92
N GLU A 103 -17.62 2.39 5.35
CA GLU A 103 -18.48 1.99 6.46
C GLU A 103 -19.80 1.42 5.93
N ALA A 104 -20.14 0.20 6.33
CA ALA A 104 -21.41 -0.43 5.99
C ALA A 104 -22.56 0.17 6.81
N ALA A 105 -23.81 -0.05 6.36
CA ALA A 105 -25.00 0.41 7.08
C ALA A 105 -25.11 -0.16 8.52
N SER A 106 -24.45 -1.28 8.80
CA SER A 106 -24.36 -1.88 10.13
C SER A 106 -23.36 -1.17 11.07
N GLY A 107 -22.62 -0.16 10.59
CA GLY A 107 -21.56 0.53 11.32
C GLY A 107 -20.19 -0.17 11.29
N HIS A 108 -20.12 -1.38 10.72
CA HIS A 108 -18.83 -2.05 10.50
C HIS A 108 -18.05 -1.35 9.40
N LYS A 109 -16.77 -1.06 9.66
CA LYS A 109 -15.83 -0.75 8.58
C LYS A 109 -15.58 -2.03 7.79
N THR A 110 -15.50 -1.94 6.48
CA THR A 110 -15.17 -3.08 5.63
C THR A 110 -14.48 -2.60 4.35
N ARG A 111 -14.03 -3.54 3.54
CA ARG A 111 -13.39 -3.33 2.24
C ARG A 111 -13.97 -4.35 1.27
N ARG A 112 -14.19 -3.96 0.02
CA ARG A 112 -14.55 -4.92 -1.03
C ARG A 112 -13.29 -5.55 -1.57
N PHE A 113 -13.24 -6.88 -1.61
CA PHE A 113 -12.13 -7.61 -2.19
C PHE A 113 -11.85 -7.19 -3.64
N ASP A 114 -12.89 -6.92 -4.42
CA ASP A 114 -12.75 -6.46 -5.80
C ASP A 114 -12.06 -5.09 -5.92
N ASP A 115 -12.36 -4.15 -5.00
CA ASP A 115 -11.69 -2.84 -4.98
C ASP A 115 -10.22 -2.99 -4.55
N VAL A 116 -9.93 -3.85 -3.57
CA VAL A 116 -8.56 -4.20 -3.17
C VAL A 116 -7.79 -4.76 -4.37
N LEU A 117 -8.38 -5.73 -5.08
CA LEU A 117 -7.77 -6.33 -6.25
C LEU A 117 -7.60 -5.33 -7.41
N ASP A 118 -8.56 -4.44 -7.64
CA ASP A 118 -8.50 -3.47 -8.72
C ASP A 118 -7.44 -2.39 -8.48
N GLU A 119 -7.20 -1.97 -7.23
CA GLU A 119 -6.05 -1.10 -6.93
C GLU A 119 -4.72 -1.78 -7.24
N VAL A 120 -4.59 -3.09 -6.94
CA VAL A 120 -3.40 -3.87 -7.32
C VAL A 120 -3.27 -3.94 -8.84
N LYS A 121 -4.34 -4.23 -9.58
CA LYS A 121 -4.32 -4.24 -11.05
C LYS A 121 -3.88 -2.90 -11.62
N GLY A 122 -4.49 -1.81 -11.15
CA GLY A 122 -4.14 -0.45 -11.58
C GLY A 122 -2.68 -0.10 -11.29
N PHE A 123 -2.14 -0.52 -10.14
CA PHE A 123 -0.72 -0.37 -9.82
C PHE A 123 0.19 -1.08 -10.84
N PHE A 124 -0.11 -2.33 -11.19
CA PHE A 124 0.64 -3.09 -12.19
C PHE A 124 0.51 -2.51 -13.61
N GLU A 125 -0.68 -2.03 -13.97
CA GLU A 125 -0.94 -1.37 -15.26
C GLU A 125 -0.12 -0.09 -15.42
N VAL A 126 -0.07 0.75 -14.39
CA VAL A 126 0.74 1.98 -14.38
C VAL A 126 2.22 1.65 -14.54
N HIS A 127 2.74 0.70 -13.76
CA HIS A 127 4.14 0.31 -13.84
C HIS A 127 4.51 -0.27 -15.21
N LYS A 128 3.65 -1.14 -15.77
CA LYS A 128 3.81 -1.69 -17.12
C LYS A 128 3.79 -0.59 -18.18
N GLY A 129 2.84 0.34 -18.10
CA GLY A 129 2.72 1.46 -19.05
C GLY A 129 3.93 2.40 -19.04
N LEU A 130 4.55 2.58 -17.88
CA LEU A 130 5.73 3.43 -17.69
C LEU A 130 7.07 2.68 -17.84
N GLY A 131 7.05 1.36 -18.04
CA GLY A 131 8.26 0.54 -18.10
C GLY A 131 9.06 0.53 -16.79
N THR A 132 8.37 0.62 -15.65
CA THR A 132 8.96 0.62 -14.30
C THR A 132 8.58 -0.65 -13.55
N HIS A 133 9.29 -0.96 -12.46
CA HIS A 133 9.10 -2.21 -11.73
C HIS A 133 8.03 -2.11 -10.63
N PRO A 134 6.95 -2.93 -10.67
CA PRO A 134 6.02 -3.06 -9.54
C PRO A 134 6.68 -3.89 -8.43
N GLY A 135 7.24 -3.21 -7.42
CA GLY A 135 8.14 -3.82 -6.42
C GLY A 135 7.48 -4.68 -5.34
N GLY A 136 6.16 -4.62 -5.16
CA GLY A 136 5.45 -5.53 -4.25
C GLY A 136 4.09 -5.03 -3.78
N ILE A 137 3.53 -5.74 -2.79
CA ILE A 137 2.24 -5.43 -2.15
C ILE A 137 2.40 -5.37 -0.61
N HIS A 138 1.58 -4.56 0.05
CA HIS A 138 1.49 -4.42 1.50
C HIS A 138 0.03 -4.60 1.93
N VAL A 139 -0.30 -5.75 2.52
CA VAL A 139 -1.68 -6.13 2.82
C VAL A 139 -1.89 -6.43 4.31
N GLU A 140 -3.11 -6.22 4.78
CA GLU A 140 -3.55 -6.61 6.13
C GLU A 140 -4.33 -7.91 6.04
N LEU A 141 -3.81 -8.97 6.65
CA LEU A 141 -4.41 -10.30 6.57
C LEU A 141 -4.38 -11.04 7.92
N THR A 142 -5.21 -12.07 8.03
CA THR A 142 -5.13 -13.09 9.07
C THR A 142 -5.30 -14.49 8.48
N GLY A 143 -4.75 -15.50 9.16
CA GLY A 143 -4.93 -16.91 8.81
C GLY A 143 -6.28 -17.49 9.24
N ASP A 144 -7.09 -16.70 9.94
CA ASP A 144 -8.41 -17.09 10.43
C ASP A 144 -9.49 -16.89 9.36
N ASP A 145 -10.56 -17.70 9.42
CA ASP A 145 -11.75 -17.55 8.56
C ASP A 145 -12.69 -16.46 9.12
N VAL A 146 -12.22 -15.21 9.15
CA VAL A 146 -12.97 -14.02 9.60
C VAL A 146 -13.88 -13.44 8.51
N THR A 147 -14.88 -12.66 8.93
CA THR A 147 -15.83 -11.95 8.06
C THR A 147 -15.63 -10.45 8.12
N GLU A 148 -14.45 -9.97 7.70
CA GLU A 148 -14.05 -8.56 7.85
C GLU A 148 -14.10 -7.79 6.52
N CYS A 149 -13.66 -8.41 5.41
CA CYS A 149 -13.79 -7.87 4.05
C CYS A 149 -14.88 -8.61 3.27
N VAL A 150 -15.66 -7.88 2.46
CA VAL A 150 -16.73 -8.46 1.63
C VAL A 150 -16.20 -8.93 0.27
N GLY A 151 -16.88 -9.90 -0.34
CA GLY A 151 -16.45 -10.54 -1.60
C GLY A 151 -15.37 -11.61 -1.38
N GLY A 152 -14.59 -11.90 -2.43
CA GLY A 152 -13.66 -13.03 -2.48
C GLY A 152 -14.27 -14.27 -3.14
N GLY A 153 -13.46 -15.32 -3.35
CA GLY A 153 -13.94 -16.56 -3.98
C GLY A 153 -14.99 -17.31 -3.14
N ASP A 154 -14.80 -17.31 -1.82
CA ASP A 154 -15.82 -17.69 -0.85
C ASP A 154 -16.60 -16.42 -0.45
N GLU A 155 -17.68 -16.12 -1.17
CA GLU A 155 -18.36 -14.82 -1.10
C GLU A 155 -18.86 -14.48 0.31
N ILE A 156 -18.38 -13.33 0.83
CA ILE A 156 -18.83 -12.74 2.09
C ILE A 156 -19.73 -11.53 1.79
N PHE A 157 -20.96 -11.56 2.29
CA PHE A 157 -21.89 -10.45 2.15
C PHE A 157 -21.74 -9.45 3.29
N VAL A 158 -22.25 -8.24 3.09
CA VAL A 158 -22.27 -7.19 4.13
C VAL A 158 -23.00 -7.66 5.39
N ASP A 159 -24.04 -8.48 5.23
CA ASP A 159 -24.82 -9.02 6.34
C ASP A 159 -24.05 -10.08 7.12
N ASP A 160 -22.99 -10.68 6.55
CA ASP A 160 -22.18 -11.68 7.23
C ASP A 160 -21.11 -11.07 8.15
N LEU A 161 -20.86 -9.77 8.05
CA LEU A 161 -19.74 -9.12 8.75
C LEU A 161 -19.75 -9.40 10.25
N HIS A 162 -20.92 -9.35 10.88
CA HIS A 162 -21.09 -9.54 12.32
C HIS A 162 -20.79 -10.97 12.81
N GLN A 163 -20.69 -11.96 11.93
CA GLN A 163 -20.53 -13.37 12.32
C GLN A 163 -19.18 -13.60 12.99
N ARG A 164 -18.09 -13.06 12.42
CA ARG A 164 -16.71 -13.21 12.89
C ARG A 164 -15.86 -11.96 12.59
N TYR A 165 -16.31 -10.81 13.09
CA TYR A 165 -15.56 -9.56 13.04
C TYR A 165 -14.61 -9.45 14.24
N GLU A 166 -13.33 -9.82 14.07
CA GLU A 166 -12.40 -10.02 15.19
C GLU A 166 -11.25 -9.00 15.24
N THR A 167 -11.10 -8.17 14.21
CA THR A 167 -10.09 -7.11 14.18
C THR A 167 -10.28 -6.06 15.27
N ALA A 168 -9.17 -5.57 15.82
CA ALA A 168 -9.16 -4.46 16.76
C ALA A 168 -9.21 -3.08 16.08
N CYS A 169 -8.98 -3.01 14.76
CA CYS A 169 -8.90 -1.76 14.03
C CYS A 169 -9.53 -1.90 12.64
N ASP A 170 -8.73 -2.16 11.61
CA ASP A 170 -9.17 -2.21 10.23
C ASP A 170 -9.50 -3.65 9.78
N PRO A 171 -10.46 -3.83 8.86
CA PRO A 171 -10.91 -5.12 8.36
C PRO A 171 -9.82 -5.82 7.54
N ARG A 172 -9.44 -7.04 7.90
CA ARG A 172 -8.35 -7.81 7.27
C ARG A 172 -8.89 -8.74 6.20
N LEU A 173 -8.03 -9.13 5.26
CA LEU A 173 -8.30 -10.27 4.39
C LEU A 173 -8.26 -11.54 5.23
N ASN A 174 -9.24 -12.42 5.06
CA ASN A 174 -9.22 -13.75 5.66
C ASN A 174 -8.25 -14.68 4.88
N ARG A 175 -8.14 -15.93 5.35
CA ARG A 175 -7.28 -16.94 4.73
C ARG A 175 -7.55 -17.16 3.24
N SER A 176 -8.81 -17.38 2.84
CA SER A 176 -9.19 -17.64 1.44
C SER A 176 -8.90 -16.42 0.55
N GLN A 177 -9.37 -15.24 0.95
CA GLN A 177 -9.15 -13.97 0.24
C GLN A 177 -7.65 -13.67 0.07
N SER A 178 -6.83 -13.96 1.08
CA SER A 178 -5.38 -13.76 1.02
C SER A 178 -4.71 -14.67 -0.01
N LEU A 179 -5.16 -15.92 -0.13
CA LEU A 179 -4.66 -16.87 -1.12
C LEU A 179 -5.13 -16.48 -2.53
N ASP A 180 -6.40 -16.09 -2.70
CA ASP A 180 -6.93 -15.59 -3.97
C ASP A 180 -6.10 -14.41 -4.48
N LEU A 181 -5.84 -13.43 -3.62
CA LEU A 181 -5.02 -12.27 -3.97
C LEU A 181 -3.60 -12.68 -4.37
N ALA A 182 -2.98 -13.62 -3.65
CA ALA A 182 -1.64 -14.09 -3.97
C ALA A 182 -1.55 -14.75 -5.36
N PHE A 183 -2.52 -15.59 -5.73
CA PHE A 183 -2.56 -16.20 -7.06
C PHE A 183 -2.77 -15.17 -8.18
N LEU A 184 -3.66 -14.21 -7.96
CA LEU A 184 -3.93 -13.15 -8.93
C LEU A 184 -2.72 -12.21 -9.11
N VAL A 185 -2.02 -11.87 -8.04
CA VAL A 185 -0.75 -11.12 -8.11
C VAL A 185 0.33 -11.91 -8.86
N ALA A 186 0.41 -13.23 -8.65
CA ALA A 186 1.33 -14.09 -9.38
C ALA A 186 0.99 -14.19 -10.88
N GLU A 187 -0.28 -14.06 -11.27
CA GLU A 187 -0.68 -13.88 -12.68
C GLU A 187 -0.20 -12.55 -13.23
N MET A 188 -0.42 -11.45 -12.51
CA MET A 188 0.01 -10.12 -12.95
C MET A 188 1.51 -10.05 -13.20
N TYR A 189 2.33 -10.64 -12.32
CA TYR A 189 3.79 -10.71 -12.52
C TYR A 189 4.22 -11.55 -13.72
N ARG A 190 3.45 -12.57 -14.12
CA ARG A 190 3.75 -13.36 -15.34
C ARG A 190 3.53 -12.55 -16.61
N ASP A 191 2.62 -11.58 -16.55
CA ASP A 191 2.24 -10.72 -17.68
C ASP A 191 2.99 -9.38 -17.69
N GLN A 192 3.89 -9.12 -16.73
CA GLN A 192 4.72 -7.91 -16.67
C GLN A 192 5.83 -7.92 -17.73
#